data_AF-A0A804IFE0-F1
#
_entry.id   AF-A0A804IFE0-F1
#
_cell.length_a   1.000
_cell.length_b   1.000
_cell.length_c   1.000
_cell.angle_alpha   90.00
_cell.angle_beta   90.00
_cell.angle_gamma   90.00
#
_symmetry.space_group_name_H-M   'P 1'
#
loop_
_entity.id
_entity.type
_entity.pdbx_description
1 polymer ?
#
loop_
_entity_poly.entity_id
_entity_poly.type
_entity_poly.pdbx_seq_one_letter_code
_entity_poly.pdbx_strand_id
1 'polypeptide(L)'
;MEDLKAALNEHVDLVSELLEKFSAELRSGFGPAVDNFVGFFHAIDWKEPWLICLLTFHFFLLVTTMLSRKNVNFQLCLSLLSFSGVYFAERINSFLGENWKSFSSQNYFDPHGLFISVLWSGPLLIITILIVVNTLFTLCHLMVKWKKAELRHRARLVRDKQE
;
A
#
# COMPACT_ATOMS: atom_id res chain seq x y z
N MET A 1 -33.47 9.80 37.01
CA MET A 1 -33.18 8.96 35.83
C MET A 1 -33.51 9.68 34.52
N GLU A 2 -34.50 10.56 34.50
CA GLU A 2 -34.88 11.35 33.32
C GLU A 2 -33.83 12.44 33.00
N ASP A 3 -33.28 13.12 34.00
CA ASP A 3 -32.22 14.14 33.81
C ASP A 3 -30.92 13.56 33.22
N LEU A 4 -30.57 12.32 33.61
CA LEU A 4 -29.39 11.62 33.08
C LEU A 4 -29.59 11.22 31.60
N LYS A 5 -30.82 10.82 31.22
CA LYS A 5 -31.16 10.53 29.82
C LYS A 5 -31.19 11.81 28.98
N ALA A 6 -31.67 12.91 29.55
CA ALA A 6 -31.66 14.21 28.89
C ALA A 6 -30.22 14.70 28.61
N ALA A 7 -29.34 14.66 29.62
CA ALA A 7 -27.93 15.02 29.45
C ALA A 7 -27.18 14.09 28.49
N LEU A 8 -27.51 12.79 28.48
CA LEU A 8 -26.93 11.84 27.52
C LEU A 8 -27.39 12.13 26.09
N ASN A 9 -28.67 12.42 25.87
CA ASN A 9 -29.19 12.77 24.55
C ASN A 9 -28.59 14.08 24.05
N GLU A 10 -28.42 15.08 24.91
CA GLU A 10 -27.79 16.36 24.55
C GLU A 10 -26.33 16.17 24.11
N HIS A 11 -25.58 15.29 24.78
CA HIS A 11 -24.22 14.93 24.37
C HIS A 11 -24.19 14.11 23.08
N VAL A 12 -25.18 13.23 22.84
CA VAL A 12 -25.33 12.49 21.60
C VAL A 12 -25.65 13.43 20.43
N ASP A 13 -26.48 14.46 20.64
CA ASP A 13 -26.80 15.47 19.62
C ASP A 13 -25.59 16.35 19.28
N LEU A 14 -24.79 16.75 20.28
CA LEU A 14 -23.56 17.51 20.05
C LEU A 14 -22.50 16.66 19.31
N VAL A 15 -22.38 15.39 19.68
CA VAL A 15 -21.61 14.37 18.96
C VAL A 15 -22.40 13.80 17.79
N SER A 16 -23.48 14.43 17.31
CA SER A 16 -24.17 14.18 16.02
C SER A 16 -23.92 15.36 15.06
N GLU A 17 -23.82 16.56 15.61
CA GLU A 17 -23.55 17.79 14.85
C GLU A 17 -22.07 17.92 14.45
N LEU A 18 -21.12 17.54 15.32
CA LEU A 18 -19.68 17.71 15.07
C LEU A 18 -19.15 16.87 13.90
N LEU A 19 -19.46 15.59 13.90
CA LEU A 19 -19.24 14.64 12.80
C LEU A 19 -20.07 14.94 11.55
N GLU A 20 -21.23 15.58 11.64
CA GLU A 20 -21.91 16.08 10.43
C GLU A 20 -21.12 17.24 9.82
N LYS A 21 -20.68 18.21 10.64
CA LYS A 21 -19.81 19.31 10.18
C LYS A 21 -18.49 18.79 9.63
N PHE A 22 -17.85 17.84 10.32
CA PHE A 22 -16.60 17.22 9.88
C PHE A 22 -16.79 16.40 8.59
N SER A 23 -17.88 15.65 8.47
CA SER A 23 -18.25 14.93 7.25
C SER A 23 -18.52 15.90 6.09
N ALA A 24 -19.18 17.03 6.35
CA ALA A 24 -19.43 18.07 5.35
C ALA A 24 -18.14 18.78 4.92
N GLU A 25 -17.21 19.07 5.83
CA GLU A 25 -15.89 19.60 5.51
C GLU A 25 -15.05 18.59 4.72
N LEU A 26 -15.03 17.32 5.13
CA LEU A 26 -14.37 16.25 4.38
C LEU A 26 -14.98 16.14 2.97
N ARG A 27 -16.30 16.07 2.85
CA ARG A 27 -16.96 15.94 1.55
C ARG A 27 -16.72 17.16 0.65
N SER A 28 -16.76 18.37 1.20
CA SER A 28 -16.53 19.58 0.41
C SER A 28 -15.05 19.73 -0.01
N GLY A 29 -14.10 19.36 0.86
CA GLY A 29 -12.67 19.38 0.55
C GLY A 29 -12.23 18.27 -0.41
N PHE A 30 -12.76 17.05 -0.24
CA PHE A 30 -12.38 15.89 -1.05
C PHE A 30 -13.25 15.70 -2.30
N GLY A 31 -14.46 16.26 -2.34
CA GLY A 31 -15.39 16.11 -3.46
C GLY A 31 -14.75 16.44 -4.82
N PRO A 32 -14.17 17.65 -5.00
CA PRO A 32 -13.55 18.03 -6.26
C PRO A 32 -12.36 17.13 -6.64
N ALA A 33 -11.59 16.65 -5.67
CA ALA A 33 -10.47 15.74 -5.93
C ALA A 33 -10.99 14.38 -6.41
N VAL A 34 -12.00 13.84 -5.74
CA VAL A 34 -12.65 12.58 -6.12
C VAL A 34 -13.27 12.68 -7.51
N ASP A 35 -13.95 13.77 -7.83
CA ASP A 35 -14.55 13.99 -9.15
C ASP A 35 -13.48 14.02 -10.26
N ASN A 36 -12.33 14.66 -10.01
CA ASN A 36 -11.20 14.64 -10.93
C ASN A 36 -10.60 13.22 -11.10
N PHE A 37 -10.47 12.45 -10.02
CA PHE A 37 -10.02 11.05 -10.10
C PHE A 37 -11.00 10.18 -10.88
N VAL A 38 -12.30 10.32 -10.63
CA VAL A 38 -13.34 9.58 -11.36
C VAL A 38 -13.30 9.94 -12.85
N GLY A 39 -13.15 11.23 -13.18
CA GLY A 39 -12.97 11.70 -14.55
C GLY A 39 -11.74 11.08 -15.23
N PHE A 40 -10.61 11.00 -14.52
CA PHE A 40 -9.39 10.35 -14.99
C PHE A 40 -9.63 8.84 -15.28
N PHE A 41 -10.25 8.11 -14.36
CA PHE A 41 -10.56 6.68 -14.56
C PHE A 41 -11.53 6.45 -15.73
N HIS A 42 -12.47 7.36 -15.95
CA HIS A 42 -13.42 7.27 -17.06
C HIS A 42 -12.77 7.56 -18.42
N ALA A 43 -11.77 8.44 -18.45
CA ALA A 43 -11.00 8.75 -19.66
C ALA A 43 -10.07 7.60 -20.10
N ILE A 44 -9.76 6.66 -19.20
CA ILE A 44 -8.94 5.50 -19.51
C ILE A 44 -9.76 4.45 -20.27
N ASP A 45 -9.28 4.03 -21.44
CA ASP A 45 -9.90 2.93 -22.17
C ASP A 45 -9.44 1.57 -21.63
N TRP A 46 -10.19 1.04 -20.66
CA TRP A 46 -9.92 -0.26 -20.03
C TRP A 46 -10.01 -1.46 -20.96
N LYS A 47 -10.43 -1.29 -22.22
CA LYS A 47 -10.47 -2.38 -23.21
C LYS A 47 -9.12 -2.66 -23.85
N GLU A 48 -8.13 -1.80 -23.64
CA GLU A 48 -6.82 -2.00 -24.26
C GLU A 48 -6.09 -3.24 -23.70
N PRO A 49 -5.58 -4.13 -24.58
CA PRO A 49 -4.96 -5.38 -24.16
C PRO A 49 -3.78 -5.20 -23.19
N TRP A 50 -2.96 -4.17 -23.39
CA TRP A 50 -1.78 -3.92 -22.56
C TRP A 50 -2.14 -3.45 -21.14
N LEU A 51 -3.23 -2.67 -20.98
CA LEU A 51 -3.75 -2.29 -19.66
C LEU A 51 -4.30 -3.49 -18.90
N ILE A 52 -5.02 -4.38 -19.59
CA ILE A 52 -5.51 -5.63 -19.00
C ILE A 52 -4.32 -6.50 -18.56
N CYS A 53 -3.29 -6.61 -19.40
CA CYS A 53 -2.04 -7.28 -19.04
C CYS A 53 -1.39 -6.67 -17.79
N LEU A 54 -1.36 -5.33 -17.70
CA LEU A 54 -0.85 -4.63 -16.52
C LEU A 54 -1.65 -4.93 -15.25
N LEU A 55 -2.99 -4.91 -15.32
CA LEU A 55 -3.85 -5.21 -14.17
C LEU A 55 -3.71 -6.67 -13.73
N THR A 56 -3.67 -7.60 -14.68
CA THR A 56 -3.46 -9.02 -14.38
C THR A 56 -2.08 -9.27 -13.75
N PHE A 57 -1.03 -8.61 -14.24
CA PHE A 57 0.30 -8.64 -13.63
C PHE A 57 0.25 -8.25 -12.14
N HIS A 58 -0.40 -7.13 -11.81
CA HIS A 58 -0.55 -6.71 -10.41
C HIS A 58 -1.37 -7.68 -9.56
N PHE A 59 -2.43 -8.26 -10.12
CA PHE A 59 -3.20 -9.29 -9.44
C PHE A 59 -2.34 -10.53 -9.12
N PHE A 60 -1.56 -11.03 -10.10
CA PHE A 60 -0.64 -12.14 -9.86
C PHE A 60 0.46 -11.79 -8.86
N LEU A 61 0.98 -10.56 -8.90
CA LEU A 61 1.98 -10.08 -7.94
C LEU A 61 1.41 -10.06 -6.51
N LEU A 62 0.16 -9.61 -6.35
CA LEU A 62 -0.55 -9.62 -5.08
C LEU A 62 -0.78 -11.05 -4.58
N VAL A 63 -1.27 -11.95 -5.44
CA VAL A 63 -1.45 -13.37 -5.10
C VAL A 63 -0.11 -14.00 -4.67
N THR A 64 0.95 -13.75 -5.44
CA THR A 64 2.31 -14.22 -5.12
C THR A 64 2.80 -13.69 -3.77
N THR A 65 2.51 -12.43 -3.46
CA THR A 65 2.81 -11.81 -2.16
C THR A 65 2.07 -12.51 -1.02
N MET A 66 0.78 -12.82 -1.20
CA MET A 66 -0.04 -13.52 -0.22
C MET A 66 0.44 -14.95 0.01
N LEU A 67 0.80 -15.68 -1.05
CA LEU A 67 1.29 -17.06 -0.96
C LEU A 67 2.69 -17.14 -0.33
N SER A 68 3.56 -16.17 -0.62
CA SER A 68 4.94 -16.14 -0.13
C SER A 68 5.11 -15.65 1.30
N ARG A 69 4.02 -15.33 2.03
CA ARG A 69 4.03 -14.79 3.41
C ARG A 69 4.88 -15.53 4.44
N LYS A 70 5.17 -16.82 4.22
CA LYS A 70 6.01 -17.63 5.11
C LYS A 70 7.51 -17.53 4.80
N ASN A 71 7.87 -17.09 3.58
CA ASN A 71 9.23 -17.08 3.07
C ASN A 71 9.78 -15.64 3.06
N VAL A 72 10.39 -15.22 4.16
CA VAL A 72 10.90 -13.84 4.34
C VAL A 72 11.92 -13.45 3.26
N ASN A 73 12.85 -14.33 2.90
CA ASN A 73 13.86 -14.04 1.89
C ASN A 73 13.24 -13.75 0.51
N PHE A 74 12.20 -14.50 0.15
CA PHE A 74 11.48 -14.29 -1.10
C PHE A 74 10.70 -12.97 -1.06
N GLN A 75 10.05 -12.66 0.06
CA GLN A 75 9.38 -11.39 0.25
C GLN A 75 10.33 -10.18 0.19
N LEU A 76 11.54 -10.30 0.73
CA LEU A 76 12.57 -9.27 0.61
C LEU A 76 12.96 -9.06 -0.87
N CYS A 77 13.18 -10.13 -1.63
CA CYS A 77 13.46 -10.03 -3.06
C CYS A 77 12.30 -9.36 -3.82
N LEU A 78 11.06 -9.76 -3.54
CA LEU A 78 9.85 -9.20 -4.14
C LEU A 78 9.68 -7.71 -3.81
N SER A 79 9.98 -7.33 -2.58
CA SER A 79 9.96 -5.94 -2.12
C SER A 79 11.02 -5.09 -2.83
N LEU A 80 12.26 -5.59 -2.94
CA LEU A 80 13.33 -4.90 -3.68
C LEU A 80 12.98 -4.73 -5.17
N LEU A 81 12.38 -5.74 -5.80
CA LEU A 81 11.91 -5.65 -7.17
C LEU A 81 10.79 -4.60 -7.31
N SER A 82 9.84 -4.57 -6.37
CA SER A 82 8.75 -3.60 -6.37
C SER A 82 9.25 -2.17 -6.19
N PHE A 83 10.16 -1.93 -5.25
CA PHE A 83 10.81 -0.63 -5.06
C PHE A 83 11.61 -0.20 -6.27
N SER A 84 12.33 -1.12 -6.91
CA SER A 84 13.04 -0.83 -8.15
C SER A 84 12.07 -0.41 -9.25
N GLY A 85 10.94 -1.12 -9.40
CA GLY A 85 9.89 -0.78 -10.34
C GLY A 85 9.31 0.62 -10.12
N VAL A 86 9.04 1.00 -8.87
CA VAL A 86 8.59 2.36 -8.52
C VAL A 86 9.68 3.39 -8.81
N TYR A 87 10.94 3.11 -8.47
CA TYR A 87 12.07 4.01 -8.75
C TYR A 87 12.25 4.29 -10.24
N PHE A 88 12.04 3.28 -11.10
CA PHE A 88 12.13 3.43 -12.55
C PHE A 88 10.85 3.99 -13.20
N ALA A 89 9.79 4.27 -12.44
CA ALA A 89 8.49 4.67 -13.00
C ALA A 89 8.59 5.89 -13.91
N GLU A 90 9.35 6.93 -13.54
CA GLU A 90 9.54 8.13 -14.37
C GLU A 90 10.24 7.81 -15.69
N ARG A 91 11.29 6.98 -15.67
CA ARG A 91 12.00 6.56 -16.88
C ARG A 91 11.12 5.71 -17.79
N ILE A 92 10.35 4.80 -17.20
CA ILE A 92 9.37 3.98 -17.91
C ILE A 92 8.30 4.88 -18.55
N ASN A 93 7.81 5.88 -17.83
CA ASN A 93 6.81 6.83 -18.32
C ASN A 93 7.30 7.61 -19.54
N SER A 94 8.50 8.18 -19.47
CA SER A 94 9.08 8.91 -20.62
C SER A 94 9.29 7.98 -21.81
N PHE A 95 9.85 6.78 -21.58
CA PHE A 95 10.10 5.81 -22.65
C PHE A 95 8.80 5.32 -23.32
N LEU A 96 7.79 4.96 -22.53
CA LEU A 96 6.50 4.51 -23.04
C LEU A 96 5.72 5.67 -23.69
N GLY A 97 5.87 6.89 -23.18
CA GLY A 97 5.29 8.11 -23.75
C GLY A 97 5.92 8.54 -25.08
N GLU A 98 7.14 8.10 -25.40
CA GLU A 98 7.71 8.28 -26.75
C GLU A 98 7.24 7.19 -27.73
N ASN A 99 6.97 5.98 -27.20
CA ASN A 99 6.68 4.78 -28.00
C ASN A 99 5.21 4.33 -27.99
N TRP A 100 4.31 5.15 -27.42
CA TRP A 100 2.90 4.77 -27.19
C TRP A 100 2.18 4.26 -28.44
N LYS A 101 2.48 4.83 -29.61
CA LYS A 101 1.86 4.46 -30.90
C LYS A 101 2.05 2.99 -31.29
N SER A 102 3.05 2.33 -30.70
CA SER A 102 3.36 0.91 -30.99
C SER A 102 2.38 -0.05 -30.31
N PHE A 103 1.79 0.32 -29.17
CA PHE A 103 1.02 -0.59 -28.33
C PHE A 103 -0.31 -0.03 -27.81
N SER A 104 -0.53 1.28 -27.94
CA SER A 104 -1.64 2.01 -27.35
C SER A 104 -2.37 2.83 -28.41
N SER A 105 -3.69 2.93 -28.30
CA SER A 105 -4.52 3.75 -29.19
C SER A 105 -4.39 5.25 -28.91
N GLN A 106 -4.10 5.60 -27.66
CA GLN A 106 -3.90 6.97 -27.20
C GLN A 106 -2.67 7.09 -26.29
N ASN A 107 -2.15 8.31 -26.15
CA ASN A 107 -1.04 8.54 -25.24
C ASN A 107 -1.55 8.79 -23.82
N TYR A 108 -1.33 7.82 -22.93
CA TYR A 108 -1.66 7.93 -21.51
C TYR A 108 -0.53 8.54 -20.67
N PHE A 109 0.69 8.57 -21.20
CA PHE A 109 1.87 8.96 -20.44
C PHE A 109 2.02 10.47 -20.46
N ASP A 110 1.85 11.08 -19.30
CA ASP A 110 1.93 12.51 -19.12
C ASP A 110 3.28 12.93 -18.51
N PRO A 111 3.78 14.16 -18.78
CA PRO A 111 5.03 14.65 -18.21
C PRO A 111 5.04 14.72 -16.68
N HIS A 112 3.86 14.84 -16.05
CA HIS A 112 3.73 14.86 -14.60
C HIS A 112 3.67 13.45 -13.99
N GLY A 113 3.62 12.40 -14.83
CA GLY A 113 3.57 11.01 -14.42
C GLY A 113 2.33 10.62 -13.60
N LEU A 114 1.20 11.32 -13.75
CA LEU A 114 -0.04 10.97 -13.04
C LEU A 114 -0.47 9.55 -13.39
N PHE A 115 -0.47 9.20 -14.67
CA PHE A 115 -0.93 7.90 -15.13
C PHE A 115 -0.05 6.76 -14.61
N ILE A 116 1.27 6.86 -14.78
CA ILE A 116 2.21 5.85 -14.29
C ILE A 116 2.15 5.77 -12.75
N SER A 117 1.95 6.89 -12.06
CA SER A 117 1.87 6.88 -10.60
C SER A 117 0.65 6.12 -10.09
N VAL A 118 -0.51 6.29 -10.74
CA VAL A 118 -1.75 5.63 -10.30
C VAL A 118 -1.78 4.17 -10.73
N LEU A 119 -1.42 3.83 -11.97
CA LEU A 119 -1.59 2.46 -12.48
C LEU A 119 -0.38 1.54 -12.28
N TRP A 120 0.83 2.10 -12.12
CA TRP A 120 2.05 1.33 -11.88
C TRP A 120 2.50 1.47 -10.43
N SER A 121 2.81 2.69 -9.98
CA SER A 121 3.40 2.89 -8.65
C SER A 121 2.41 2.63 -7.51
N GLY A 122 1.15 3.03 -7.65
CA GLY A 122 0.12 2.89 -6.62
C GLY A 122 -0.08 1.44 -6.15
N PRO A 123 -0.45 0.51 -7.04
CA PRO A 123 -0.58 -0.90 -6.70
C PRO A 123 0.71 -1.52 -6.17
N LEU A 124 1.87 -1.19 -6.76
CA LEU A 124 3.17 -1.67 -6.28
C LEU A 124 3.47 -1.20 -4.85
N LEU A 125 3.16 0.04 -4.51
CA LEU A 125 3.35 0.58 -3.16
C LEU A 125 2.43 -0.12 -2.16
N ILE A 126 1.17 -0.37 -2.51
CA ILE A 126 0.24 -1.12 -1.64
C ILE A 126 0.78 -2.53 -1.38
N ILE A 127 1.22 -3.23 -2.43
CA ILE A 127 1.83 -4.57 -2.30
C ILE A 127 3.08 -4.50 -1.41
N THR A 128 3.92 -3.49 -1.60
CA THR A 128 5.14 -3.29 -0.82
C THR A 128 4.83 -3.02 0.65
N ILE A 129 3.80 -2.22 0.96
CA ILE A 129 3.34 -1.99 2.33
C ILE A 129 2.91 -3.31 2.98
N LEU A 130 2.14 -4.15 2.28
CA LEU A 130 1.74 -5.47 2.79
C LEU A 130 2.96 -6.36 3.10
N ILE A 131 3.97 -6.35 2.22
CA ILE A 131 5.23 -7.07 2.45
C ILE A 131 5.97 -6.50 3.67
N VAL A 132 6.11 -5.18 3.78
CA VAL A 132 6.81 -4.52 4.88
C VAL A 132 6.15 -4.85 6.21
N VAL A 133 4.82 -4.80 6.29
CA VAL A 133 4.08 -5.16 7.50
C VAL A 133 4.32 -6.62 7.88
N ASN A 134 4.20 -7.56 6.94
CA ASN A 134 4.42 -9.00 7.23
C ASN A 134 5.88 -9.31 7.61
N THR A 135 6.84 -8.70 6.93
CA THR A 135 8.27 -8.87 7.22
C THR A 135 8.63 -8.27 8.57
N LEU A 136 8.09 -7.10 8.93
CA LEU A 136 8.29 -6.48 10.24
C LEU A 136 7.81 -7.39 11.38
N PHE A 137 6.60 -7.93 11.29
CA PHE A 137 6.10 -8.88 12.29
C PHE A 137 7.00 -10.11 12.42
N THR A 138 7.47 -10.65 11.30
CA THR A 138 8.33 -11.82 11.29
C THR A 138 9.71 -11.51 11.88
N LEU A 139 10.29 -10.37 11.54
CA LEU A 139 11.57 -9.90 12.07
C LEU A 139 11.49 -9.66 13.59
N CYS A 140 10.43 -9.05 14.09
CA CYS A 140 10.20 -8.90 15.53
C CYS A 140 10.18 -10.27 16.23
N HIS A 141 9.47 -11.25 15.67
CA HIS A 141 9.41 -12.59 16.23
C HIS A 141 10.77 -13.32 16.19
N LEU A 142 11.55 -13.14 15.12
CA LEU A 142 12.90 -13.68 14.97
C LEU A 142 13.87 -13.02 15.96
N MET A 143 13.80 -11.71 16.12
CA MET A 143 14.64 -10.95 17.04
C MET A 143 14.40 -11.40 18.50
N VAL A 144 13.14 -11.60 18.90
CA VAL A 144 12.81 -12.14 20.23
C VAL A 144 13.35 -13.56 20.41
N LYS A 145 13.20 -14.43 19.40
CA LYS A 145 13.75 -15.80 19.45
C LYS A 145 15.27 -15.80 19.54
N TRP A 146 15.93 -14.98 18.72
CA TRP A 146 17.38 -14.83 18.70
C TRP A 146 17.90 -14.29 20.04
N LYS A 147 17.24 -13.27 20.60
CA LYS A 147 17.61 -12.73 21.92
C LYS A 147 17.44 -13.76 23.04
N LYS A 148 16.35 -14.55 23.01
CA LYS A 148 16.16 -15.66 23.96
C LYS A 148 17.24 -16.73 23.82
N ALA A 149 17.67 -17.06 22.61
CA ALA A 149 18.74 -18.02 22.36
C ALA A 149 20.12 -17.50 22.82
N GLU A 150 20.41 -16.23 22.54
CA GLU A 150 21.62 -15.55 22.98
C GLU A 150 21.76 -15.57 24.51
N LEU A 151 20.69 -15.21 25.25
CA LEU A 151 20.69 -15.23 26.71
C LEU A 151 20.87 -16.64 27.28
N ARG A 152 20.25 -17.67 26.68
CA ARG A 152 20.45 -19.08 27.07
C ARG A 152 21.88 -19.54 26.84
N HIS A 153 22.50 -19.15 25.74
CA HIS A 153 23.90 -19.49 25.46
C HIS A 153 24.84 -18.82 26.47
N ARG A 154 24.64 -17.54 26.78
CA ARG A 154 25.41 -16.82 27.81
C ARG A 154 25.27 -17.46 29.20
N ALA A 155 24.07 -17.88 29.59
CA ALA A 155 23.85 -18.56 30.88
C ALA A 155 24.61 -19.89 30.99
N ARG A 156 24.73 -20.65 29.90
CA ARG A 156 25.53 -21.90 29.87
C ARG A 156 27.01 -21.62 30.04
N LEU A 157 27.55 -20.62 29.32
CA LEU A 157 28.96 -20.24 29.43
C LEU A 157 29.36 -19.75 30.83
N VAL A 158 28.45 -19.12 31.56
CA VAL A 158 28.71 -18.72 32.97
C VAL A 158 28.76 -19.95 33.87
N ARG A 159 27.84 -20.91 33.68
CA ARG A 159 27.80 -22.14 34.47
C ARG A 159 29.07 -22.99 34.25
N ASP A 160 29.49 -23.17 33.00
CA ASP A 160 30.70 -23.95 32.66
C ASP A 160 32.00 -23.30 33.17
N LYS A 161 31.99 -22.04 33.59
CA LYS A 161 33.14 -21.36 34.23
C LYS A 161 33.15 -21.49 35.76
N GLN A 162 32.03 -21.91 36.36
CA GLN A 162 31.91 -22.09 37.80
C GLN A 162 32.17 -23.55 38.25
N GLU A 163 32.16 -24.49 37.30
CA GLU A 163 32.63 -25.87 37.45
C GLU A 163 34.13 -25.97 37.11
#